data_AF-A0A920DRA3-F1
#
_entry.id   AF-A0A920DRA3-F1
#
_cell.length_a   1.000
_cell.length_b   1.000
_cell.length_c   1.000
_cell.angle_alpha   90.00
_cell.angle_beta   90.00
_cell.angle_gamma   90.00
#
_symmetry.space_group_name_H-M   'P 1'
#
loop_
_entity.id
_entity.type
_entity.pdbx_description
1 polymer ?
#
loop_
_entity_poly.entity_id
_entity_poly.type
_entity_poly.pdbx_seq_one_letter_code
_entity_poly.pdbx_strand_id
1 'polypeptide(L)' 'MAYNINRKVSDILLFEFGNTYNKYGDEFVEAHRLAFWMTGVKQEENWNVTSSKVDFFFMKGMVEKVLQNLAYTKVLFQVQ' A
#
# COMPACT_ATOMS: atom_id res chain seq x y z
N MET A 1 9.36 -2.75 6.97
CA MET A 1 10.22 -2.17 5.90
C MET A 1 11.67 -1.97 6.31
N ALA A 2 11.97 -1.42 7.50
CA ALA A 2 13.35 -1.16 7.95
C ALA A 2 14.32 -2.35 7.80
N TYR A 3 13.84 -3.58 8.04
CA TYR A 3 14.62 -4.81 7.84
C TYR A 3 15.23 -4.93 6.43
N ASN A 4 14.44 -4.64 5.39
CA ASN A 4 14.86 -4.70 3.98
C ASN A 4 15.75 -3.51 3.62
N ILE A 5 15.37 -2.32 4.08
CA ILE A 5 16.13 -1.08 3.83
C ILE A 5 17.55 -1.20 4.40
N ASN A 6 17.70 -1.77 5.61
CA ASN A 6 19.00 -2.03 6.24
C ASN A 6 19.86 -3.06 5.48
N ARG A 7 19.27 -3.80 4.53
CA ARG A 7 19.94 -4.74 3.62
C ARG A 7 20.07 -4.22 2.20
N LYS A 8 19.93 -2.89 2.02
CA LYS A 8 20.03 -2.20 0.72
C LYS A 8 18.94 -2.61 -0.28
N VAL A 9 17.80 -3.11 0.21
CA VAL A 9 16.60 -3.33 -0.60
C VAL A 9 15.66 -2.15 -0.32
N SER A 10 15.75 -1.11 -1.14
CA SER A 10 14.98 0.14 -0.99
C SER A 10 13.68 0.17 -1.76
N ASP A 11 13.57 -0.63 -2.82
CA ASP A 11 12.38 -0.72 -3.66
C ASP A 11 11.50 -1.85 -3.13
N ILE A 12 10.45 -1.47 -2.42
CA ILE A 12 9.63 -2.39 -1.64
C ILE A 12 8.16 -2.11 -1.95
N LEU A 13 7.45 -3.16 -2.32
CA LEU A 13 6.01 -3.19 -2.53
C LEU A 13 5.48 -4.38 -1.72
N LEU A 14 4.87 -4.12 -0.56
CA LEU A 14 4.37 -5.16 0.34
C LEU A 14 2.87 -4.97 0.60
N PHE A 15 2.20 -6.09 0.83
CA PHE A 15 0.83 -6.11 1.33
C PHE A 15 0.67 -7.23 2.37
N GLU A 16 -0.31 -7.10 3.24
CA GLU A 16 -0.65 -8.11 4.24
C GLU A 16 -2.15 -8.12 4.55
N PHE A 17 -2.70 -9.32 4.76
CA PHE A 17 -4.01 -9.51 5.38
C PHE A 17 -3.83 -9.90 6.84
N GLY A 18 -4.54 -9.23 7.75
CA GLY A 18 -4.43 -9.54 9.17
C GLY A 18 -5.52 -8.88 10.02
N ASN A 19 -5.64 -9.33 11.26
CA ASN A 19 -6.58 -8.78 12.23
C ASN A 19 -5.92 -7.62 12.99
N THR A 20 -6.62 -6.50 13.04
CA THR A 20 -6.28 -5.37 13.91
C THR A 20 -7.16 -5.38 15.14
N TYR A 21 -6.56 -5.18 16.31
CA TYR A 21 -7.26 -5.11 17.59
C TYR A 21 -7.16 -3.69 18.12
N ASN A 22 -8.30 -3.02 18.26
CA ASN A 22 -8.37 -1.66 18.75
C ASN A 22 -9.21 -1.64 20.03
N LYS A 23 -8.79 -0.82 21.01
CA LYS A 23 -9.56 -0.62 22.23
C LYS A 23 -10.24 0.75 22.18
N TYR A 24 -11.56 0.76 22.34
CA TYR A 24 -12.38 1.97 22.40
C TYR A 24 -13.10 2.01 23.75
N GLY A 25 -12.58 2.78 24.71
CA GLY A 25 -13.06 2.73 26.09
C GLY A 25 -12.80 1.35 26.69
N ASP A 26 -13.86 0.64 27.09
CA ASP A 26 -13.78 -0.71 27.65
C ASP A 26 -14.00 -1.83 26.61
N GLU A 27 -14.36 -1.48 25.37
CA GLU A 27 -14.60 -2.46 24.31
C GLU A 27 -13.34 -2.74 23.47
N PHE A 28 -13.16 -4.00 23.11
CA PHE A 28 -12.17 -4.44 22.14
C PHE A 28 -12.83 -4.74 20.80
N VAL A 29 -12.36 -4.10 19.74
CA VAL A 29 -12.84 -4.30 18.37
C VAL A 29 -11.74 -4.96 17.55
N GLU A 30 -12.04 -6.17 17.09
CA GLU A 30 -11.25 -6.90 16.10
C GLU A 30 -11.79 -6.62 14.71
N ALA A 31 -10.90 -6.29 13.77
CA ALA A 31 -11.27 -6.07 12.37
C ALA A 31 -10.23 -6.68 11.44
N HIS A 32 -10.68 -7.44 10.45
CA HIS A 32 -9.83 -7.94 9.37
C HIS A 32 -9.49 -6.79 8.41
N ARG A 33 -8.21 -6.60 8.12
CA ARG A 33 -7.70 -5.49 7.32
C ARG A 33 -6.76 -6.00 6.22
N LEU A 34 -6.71 -5.24 5.12
CA LEU A 34 -5.67 -5.32 4.10
C LEU A 34 -4.82 -4.05 4.22
N ALA A 35 -3.52 -4.22 4.38
CA ALA A 35 -2.57 -3.13 4.47
C ALA A 35 -1.57 -3.18 3.30
N PHE A 36 -1.09 -2.00 2.89
CA PHE A 36 -0.09 -1.81 1.84
C PHE A 36 1.05 -0.94 2.34
N TRP A 37 2.28 -1.26 1.93
CA TRP A 37 3.46 -0.44 2.15
C TRP A 37 4.28 -0.37 0.87
N MET A 38 4.65 0.84 0.48
CA MET A 38 5.34 1.08 -0.79
C MET A 38 6.43 2.14 -0.60
N THR A 39 7.63 1.87 -1.09
CA THR A 39 8.76 2.81 -1.06
C THR A 39 9.71 2.51 -2.22
N GLY A 40 10.52 3.49 -2.60
CA GLY A 40 11.49 3.37 -3.70
C GLY A 40 10.89 3.71 -5.06
N VAL A 41 11.31 3.01 -6.09
CA VAL A 41 10.90 3.24 -7.49
C VAL A 41 9.87 2.23 -7.98
N LYS A 42 8.96 2.69 -8.85
CA LYS A 42 7.88 1.90 -9.46
C LYS A 42 8.44 0.89 -10.47
N GLN A 43 9.53 1.26 -11.13
CA GLN A 43 10.30 0.40 -12.01
C GLN A 43 11.76 0.83 -12.02
N GLU A 44 12.63 -0.13 -12.27
CA GLU A 44 14.04 0.13 -12.54
C GLU A 44 14.21 0.93 -13.83
N GLU A 45 15.27 1.73 -13.86
CA GLU A 45 15.68 2.43 -15.07
C GLU A 45 16.14 1.42 -16.13
N ASN A 46 15.73 1.65 -17.37
CA ASN A 46 16.25 0.92 -18.51
C ASN A 46 16.44 1.88 -19.69
N TRP A 47 17.02 1.37 -20.77
CA TRP A 47 17.36 2.16 -21.97
C TRP A 47 16.17 2.93 -22.58
N ASN A 48 14.94 2.49 -22.33
CA ASN A 48 13.72 3.06 -22.87
C ASN A 48 12.85 3.77 -21.82
N VAL A 49 13.18 3.65 -20.54
CA VAL A 49 12.30 4.16 -19.48
C VAL A 49 13.11 4.70 -18.29
N THR A 50 12.84 5.96 -17.97
CA THR A 50 13.37 6.62 -16.77
C THR A 50 12.69 6.07 -15.52
N SER A 51 13.48 5.83 -14.47
CA SER A 51 12.94 5.40 -13.19
C SER A 51 12.04 6.48 -12.58
N SER A 52 10.92 6.07 -11.96
CA SER A 52 9.98 6.96 -11.30
C SER A 52 9.71 6.48 -9.88
N LYS A 53 9.74 7.41 -8.91
CA LYS A 53 9.49 7.09 -7.50
C LYS A 53 8.02 6.78 -7.27
N VAL A 54 7.74 5.85 -6.36
CA VAL A 54 6.41 5.64 -5.81
C VAL A 54 5.92 6.94 -5.16
N ASP A 55 4.70 7.33 -5.51
CA ASP A 55 4.00 8.51 -5.01
C ASP A 55 2.59 8.13 -4.56
N PHE A 56 1.87 9.11 -4.00
CA PHE A 56 0.50 8.93 -3.55
C PHE A 56 -0.43 8.41 -4.66
N PHE A 57 -0.32 8.96 -5.88
CA PHE A 57 -1.21 8.59 -6.99
C PHE A 57 -1.01 7.15 -7.46
N PHE A 58 0.21 6.64 -7.42
CA PHE A 58 0.47 5.24 -7.71
C PHE A 58 -0.11 4.31 -6.65
N MET A 59 0.06 4.64 -5.37
CA MET A 59 -0.56 3.88 -4.29
C MET A 59 -2.09 3.90 -4.40
N LYS A 60 -2.69 5.07 -4.66
CA LYS A 60 -4.12 5.20 -4.93
C LYS A 60 -4.56 4.31 -6.10
N GLY A 61 -3.84 4.34 -7.21
CA GLY A 61 -4.14 3.51 -8.38
C GLY A 61 -4.07 2.00 -8.10
N MET A 62 -3.15 1.56 -7.25
CA MET A 62 -3.08 0.16 -6.79
C MET A 62 -4.30 -0.20 -5.94
N VAL A 63 -4.70 0.66 -5.00
CA VAL A 63 -5.90 0.46 -4.19
C VAL A 63 -7.16 0.43 -5.07
N GLU A 64 -7.28 1.35 -6.02
CA GLU A 64 -8.39 1.38 -6.98
C GLU A 64 -8.49 0.09 -7.78
N LYS A 65 -7.36 -0.44 -8.30
CA LYS A 65 -7.33 -1.71 -9.02
C LYS A 65 -7.79 -2.89 -8.16
N VAL A 66 -7.34 -2.95 -6.90
CA VAL A 66 -7.75 -3.99 -5.97
C VAL A 66 -9.26 -3.92 -5.69
N LEU A 67 -9.79 -2.73 -5.44
CA LEU A 67 -11.21 -2.52 -5.19
C LEU A 67 -12.06 -2.86 -6.44
N GLN A 68 -11.59 -2.48 -7.63
CA GLN A 68 -12.23 -2.85 -8.91
C GLN A 68 -12.28 -4.37 -9.10
N ASN A 69 -11.19 -5.09 -8.81
CA ASN A 69 -11.15 -6.55 -8.87
C ASN A 69 -12.12 -7.21 -7.88
N LEU A 70 -12.43 -6.53 -6.78
CA LEU A 70 -13.44 -6.94 -5.80
C LEU A 70 -14.86 -6.42 -6.13
N ALA A 71 -15.07 -5.93 -7.36
CA ALA A 71 -16.33 -5.38 -7.85
C ALA A 71 -16.84 -4.09 -7.17
N TYR A 72 -15.97 -3.37 -6.44
CA TYR A 72 -16.26 -2.02 -5.95
C TYR A 72 -15.94 -0.99 -7.05
N THR A 73 -16.98 -0.46 -7.69
CA THR A 73 -16.85 0.39 -8.88
C THR A 73 -16.95 1.90 -8.61
N LYS A 74 -17.48 2.31 -7.44
CA LYS A 74 -17.60 3.71 -7.02
C LYS A 74 -17.02 3.90 -5.63
N VAL A 75 -15.75 4.30 -5.59
CA VAL A 75 -15.02 4.57 -4.35
C VAL A 75 -14.63 6.05 -4.34
N LEU A 76 -15.00 6.75 -3.27
CA LEU A 76 -14.59 8.14 -3.04
C LEU A 76 -13.39 8.13 -2.09
N PHE A 77 -12.28 8.71 -2.54
CA PHE A 77 -11.10 8.90 -1.69
C PHE A 77 -11.14 10.31 -1.11
N GLN A 78 -11.12 10.41 0.22
CA GLN A 78 -10.88 11.68 0.91
C GLN A 78 -9.39 11.76 1.25
N VAL A 79 -8.70 12.74 0.69
CA VAL A 79 -7.32 13.07 1.05
C VAL A 79 -7.42 14.16 2.12
N GLN A 80 -6.86 13.91 3.31
CA GLN A 80 -6.77 14.91 4.37
C GLN A 80 -5.69 15.95 4.08
#